data_AF-A0A2E4CUV4-F1
#
_entry.id   AF-A0A2E4CUV4-F1
#
_cell.length_a   1.000
_cell.length_b   1.000
_cell.length_c   1.000
_cell.angle_alpha   90.00
_cell.angle_beta   90.00
_cell.angle_gamma   90.00
#
_symmetry.space_group_name_H-M   'P 1'
#
loop_
_entity.id
_entity.type
_entity.pdbx_description
1 polymer ?
#
loop_
_entity_poly.entity_id
_entity_poly.type
_entity_poly.pdbx_seq_one_letter_code
_entity_poly.pdbx_strand_id
1 'polypeptide(L)'
;MTQAEPGGAVRLPPEWAPQEWLWIGFPHDPAEWGEPLAQAQEEIAGFASAVAESGQEVRLLVRDAANEARAKALVAANVTLERRTYGDVWLRDTGPLV
;
A
#
# COMPACT_ATOMS: atom_id res chain seq x y z
N MET A 1 -20.65 -19.79 -34.76
CA MET A 1 -20.30 -19.63 -33.34
C MET A 1 -18.79 -19.53 -33.27
N THR A 2 -18.26 -18.31 -33.36
CA THR A 2 -16.80 -18.07 -33.35
C THR A 2 -16.31 -18.30 -31.92
N GLN A 3 -15.42 -19.28 -31.74
CA GLN A 3 -14.69 -19.47 -30.49
C GLN A 3 -13.75 -18.28 -30.30
N ALA A 4 -13.75 -17.70 -29.11
CA ALA A 4 -12.77 -16.69 -28.73
C ALA A 4 -11.40 -17.37 -28.60
N GLU A 5 -10.37 -16.77 -29.22
CA GLU A 5 -8.98 -17.20 -29.06
C GLU A 5 -8.60 -17.20 -27.57
N PRO A 6 -7.93 -18.24 -27.04
CA PRO A 6 -7.51 -18.27 -25.66
C PRO A 6 -6.51 -17.13 -25.43
N GLY A 7 -6.93 -16.11 -24.69
CA GLY A 7 -6.06 -15.01 -24.29
C GLY A 7 -4.80 -15.56 -23.64
N GLY A 8 -3.63 -15.08 -24.10
CA GLY A 8 -2.33 -15.59 -23.66
C GLY A 8 -2.22 -15.65 -22.13
N ALA A 9 -1.59 -16.72 -21.62
CA ALA A 9 -1.50 -16.97 -20.19
C ALA A 9 -0.86 -15.79 -19.44
N VAL A 10 -1.61 -15.17 -18.54
CA VAL A 10 -1.08 -14.17 -17.59
C VAL A 10 -0.08 -14.88 -16.68
N ARG A 11 1.15 -14.39 -16.63
CA ARG A 11 2.21 -14.88 -15.75
C ARG A 11 2.30 -13.94 -14.56
N LEU A 12 2.13 -14.46 -13.35
CA LEU A 12 2.44 -13.75 -12.12
C LEU A 12 3.91 -13.99 -11.80
N PRO A 13 4.79 -12.97 -11.88
CA PRO A 13 6.18 -13.14 -11.49
C PRO A 13 6.26 -13.44 -9.98
N PRO A 14 7.30 -14.15 -9.53
CA PRO A 14 7.53 -14.32 -8.10
C PRO A 14 7.91 -12.98 -7.46
N GLU A 15 7.72 -12.86 -6.15
CA GLU A 15 7.93 -11.62 -5.39
C GLU A 15 9.38 -11.09 -5.43
N TRP A 16 10.37 -11.93 -5.72
CA TRP A 16 11.79 -11.54 -5.82
C TRP A 16 12.19 -11.06 -7.21
N ALA A 17 11.28 -11.08 -8.20
CA ALA A 17 11.53 -10.45 -9.47
C ALA A 17 11.63 -8.92 -9.30
N PRO A 18 12.26 -8.19 -10.25
CA PRO A 18 12.23 -6.73 -10.23
C PRO A 18 10.79 -6.21 -10.20
N GLN A 19 10.53 -5.24 -9.30
CA GLN A 19 9.22 -4.64 -9.07
C GLN A 19 9.29 -3.15 -9.39
N GLU A 20 8.21 -2.59 -9.96
CA GLU A 20 8.13 -1.15 -10.21
C GLU A 20 7.94 -0.36 -8.90
N TRP A 21 7.00 -0.78 -8.05
CA TRP A 21 6.75 -0.19 -6.74
C TRP A 21 6.06 -1.17 -5.78
N LEU A 22 5.99 -0.81 -4.50
CA LEU A 22 5.16 -1.46 -3.49
C LEU A 22 3.98 -0.57 -3.07
N TRP A 23 2.81 -1.20 -2.88
CA TRP A 23 1.68 -0.60 -2.16
C TRP A 23 1.70 -1.00 -0.69
N ILE A 24 1.43 -0.03 0.17
CA ILE A 24 1.27 -0.21 1.62
C ILE A 24 -0.01 0.50 2.04
N GLY A 25 -0.85 -0.13 2.86
CA GLY A 25 -2.05 0.52 3.42
C GLY A 25 -1.73 1.26 4.72
N PHE A 26 -2.25 2.47 4.91
CA PHE A 26 -2.06 3.23 6.14
C PHE A 26 -3.25 3.08 7.10
N PRO A 27 -3.03 2.82 8.41
CA PRO A 27 -4.12 2.69 9.38
C PRO A 27 -4.92 3.98 9.49
N HIS A 28 -6.25 3.86 9.50
CA HIS A 28 -7.14 5.03 9.46
C HIS A 28 -8.41 4.92 10.31
N ASP A 29 -8.93 3.72 10.58
CA ASP A 29 -10.22 3.54 11.27
C ASP A 29 -10.02 3.26 12.78
N PRO A 30 -10.41 4.19 13.68
CA PRO A 30 -10.36 3.96 15.12
C PRO A 30 -11.30 2.85 15.60
N ALA A 31 -12.35 2.50 14.86
CA ALA A 31 -13.25 1.41 15.23
C ALA A 31 -12.58 0.03 15.02
N GLU A 32 -11.70 -0.07 14.02
CA GLU A 32 -10.91 -1.29 13.78
C GLU A 32 -9.67 -1.35 14.69
N TRP A 33 -8.97 -0.21 14.84
CA TRP A 33 -7.66 -0.18 15.49
C TRP A 33 -7.71 0.19 16.98
N GLY A 34 -8.71 0.93 17.46
CA GLY A 34 -8.81 1.36 18.86
C GLY A 34 -7.61 2.19 19.34
N GLU A 35 -7.21 1.97 20.60
CA GLU A 35 -6.07 2.66 21.24
C GLU A 35 -4.74 2.58 20.46
N PRO A 36 -4.32 1.44 19.88
CA PRO A 36 -3.04 1.36 19.18
C PRO A 36 -3.00 2.05 17.82
N LEU A 37 -4.07 2.68 17.33
CA LEU A 37 -4.09 3.31 16.01
C LEU A 37 -2.91 4.25 15.76
N ALA A 38 -2.59 5.13 16.73
CA ALA A 38 -1.50 6.08 16.59
C ALA A 38 -0.13 5.40 16.48
N GLN A 39 0.09 4.34 17.27
CA GLN A 39 1.31 3.54 17.22
C GLN A 39 1.40 2.75 15.91
N ALA A 40 0.30 2.15 15.45
CA ALA A 40 0.25 1.43 14.19
C ALA A 40 0.58 2.36 13.00
N GLN A 41 0.12 3.61 13.04
CA GLN A 41 0.50 4.62 12.05
C GLN A 41 2.00 4.91 12.07
N GLU A 42 2.62 5.00 13.25
CA GLU A 42 4.07 5.22 13.38
C GLU A 42 4.87 4.04 12.81
N GLU A 43 4.48 2.82 13.15
CA GLU A 43 5.15 1.60 12.67
C GLU A 43 5.00 1.44 11.14
N ILE A 44 3.80 1.63 10.59
CA ILE A 44 3.58 1.53 9.13
C ILE A 44 4.28 2.66 8.37
N ALA A 45 4.31 3.87 8.92
CA ALA A 45 5.07 4.96 8.31
C ALA A 45 6.58 4.70 8.35
N GLY A 46 7.08 4.13 9.45
CA GLY A 46 8.47 3.69 9.58
C GLY A 46 8.83 2.61 8.56
N PHE A 47 7.96 1.61 8.39
CA PHE A 47 8.12 0.56 7.38
C PHE A 47 8.13 1.14 5.95
N ALA A 48 7.15 1.99 5.60
CA ALA A 48 7.10 2.63 4.29
C ALA A 48 8.36 3.46 4.00
N SER A 49 8.87 4.18 5.00
CA SER A 49 10.10 4.97 4.89
C SER A 49 11.33 4.07 4.69
N ALA A 50 11.46 2.99 5.47
CA ALA A 50 12.57 2.05 5.34
C ALA A 50 12.62 1.37 3.95
N VAL A 51 11.46 1.02 3.39
CA VAL A 51 11.37 0.49 2.03
C VAL A 51 11.78 1.57 1.01
N ALA A 52 11.30 2.80 1.15
CA ALA A 52 11.65 3.88 0.22
C ALA A 52 13.16 4.21 0.27
N GLU A 53 13.77 4.20 1.46
CA GLU A 53 15.20 4.40 1.67
C GLU A 53 16.07 3.27 1.07
N SER A 54 15.52 2.05 0.92
CA SER A 54 16.18 0.95 0.22
C SER A 54 16.31 1.16 -1.30
N GLY A 55 15.61 2.16 -1.86
CA GLY A 55 15.55 2.44 -3.29
C GLY A 55 14.34 1.84 -4.00
N GLN A 56 13.49 1.07 -3.31
CA GLN A 56 12.22 0.59 -3.85
C GLN A 56 11.17 1.71 -3.77
N GLU A 57 10.51 2.04 -4.89
CA GLU A 57 9.40 3.02 -4.85
C GLU A 57 8.24 2.53 -3.99
N VAL A 58 7.69 3.43 -3.17
CA VAL A 58 6.57 3.16 -2.27
C VAL A 58 5.41 4.10 -2.54
N ARG A 59 4.22 3.50 -2.62
CA ARG A 59 2.93 4.19 -2.64
C ARG A 59 2.15 3.82 -1.39
N LEU A 60 2.12 4.72 -0.42
CA LEU A 60 1.34 4.56 0.81
C LEU A 60 -0.10 5.04 0.55
N LEU A 61 -1.05 4.10 0.60
CA LEU A 61 -2.46 4.40 0.45
C LEU A 61 -3.00 4.99 1.74
N VAL A 62 -3.64 6.16 1.62
CA VAL A 62 -4.25 6.91 2.72
C VAL A 62 -5.72 7.14 2.44
N ARG A 63 -6.57 7.13 3.48
CA ARG A 63 -8.03 7.12 3.30
C ARG A 63 -8.60 8.48 2.86
N ASP A 64 -8.17 9.54 3.53
CA ASP A 64 -8.72 10.89 3.38
C ASP A 64 -7.65 11.95 3.68
N ALA A 65 -8.06 13.23 3.71
CA ALA A 65 -7.14 14.35 3.93
C ALA A 65 -6.52 14.37 5.34
N ALA A 66 -7.24 13.95 6.38
CA ALA A 66 -6.71 13.93 7.75
C ALA A 66 -5.71 12.77 7.91
N ASN A 67 -6.04 11.61 7.36
CA ASN A 67 -5.15 10.46 7.32
C ASN A 67 -3.89 10.73 6.49
N GLU A 68 -4.01 11.41 5.34
CA GLU A 68 -2.85 11.85 4.55
C GLU A 68 -1.98 12.83 5.31
N ALA A 69 -2.57 13.83 5.99
CA ALA A 69 -1.79 14.79 6.78
C ALA A 69 -1.00 14.09 7.89
N ARG A 70 -1.61 13.10 8.55
CA ARG A 70 -0.94 12.27 9.56
C ARG A 70 0.18 11.45 8.95
N ALA A 71 -0.05 10.77 7.83
CA ALA A 71 0.98 10.01 7.12
C ALA A 71 2.16 10.90 6.74
N LYS A 72 1.89 12.06 6.13
CA LYS A 72 2.89 13.03 5.68
C LYS A 72 3.78 13.55 6.81
N ALA A 73 3.26 13.63 8.03
CA ALA A 73 4.04 14.04 9.19
C ALA A 73 4.99 12.94 9.72
N LEU A 74 4.80 11.69 9.32
CA LEU A 74 5.54 10.53 9.83
C LEU A 74 6.53 9.94 8.83
N VAL A 75 6.20 9.97 7.53
CA VAL A 75 7.01 9.30 6.49
C VAL A 75 8.20 10.15 6.03
N ALA A 76 9.23 9.47 5.51
CA ALA A 76 10.30 10.09 4.73
C ALA A 76 9.77 10.77 3.46
N ALA A 77 10.50 11.78 2.98
CA ALA A 77 10.05 12.65 1.88
C ALA A 77 9.90 11.94 0.51
N ASN A 78 10.50 10.77 0.34
CA ASN A 78 10.46 9.96 -0.89
C ASN A 78 9.31 8.94 -0.92
N VAL A 79 8.47 8.87 0.12
CA VAL A 79 7.24 8.07 0.09
C VAL A 79 6.14 8.82 -0.66
N THR A 80 5.56 8.20 -1.69
CA THR A 80 4.41 8.76 -2.40
C THR A 80 3.11 8.44 -1.65
N LEU A 81 2.28 9.45 -1.40
CA LEU A 81 0.96 9.26 -0.78
C LEU A 81 -0.13 9.24 -1.86
N GLU A 82 -1.01 8.24 -1.82
CA GLU A 82 -2.17 8.15 -2.73
C GLU A 82 -3.49 8.05 -1.93
N ARG A 83 -4.40 9.01 -2.14
CA ARG A 83 -5.75 8.91 -1.53
C ARG A 83 -6.58 7.84 -2.21
N ARG A 84 -7.05 6.84 -1.45
CA ARG A 84 -7.94 5.77 -1.89
C ARG A 84 -8.93 5.39 -0.79
N THR A 85 -10.09 4.89 -1.17
CA THR A 85 -11.02 4.25 -0.22
C THR A 85 -10.73 2.74 -0.20
N TYR A 86 -10.43 2.20 0.98
CA TYR A 86 -10.11 0.79 1.23
C TYR A 86 -10.56 0.42 2.64
N GLY A 87 -10.88 -0.85 2.90
CA GLY A 87 -11.36 -1.32 4.21
C GLY A 87 -10.31 -1.14 5.32
N ASP A 88 -9.41 -2.12 5.45
CA ASP A 88 -8.26 -2.07 6.37
C ASP A 88 -6.94 -2.19 5.56
N VAL A 89 -5.79 -2.15 6.22
CA VAL A 89 -4.45 -2.04 5.61
C VAL A 89 -3.95 -3.27 4.87
N TRP A 90 -4.69 -4.39 4.91
CA TRP A 90 -4.29 -5.71 4.39
C TRP A 90 -4.35 -5.81 2.86
N LEU A 91 -3.56 -4.97 2.18
CA LEU A 91 -3.47 -4.94 0.71
C LEU A 91 -2.87 -6.21 0.12
N ARG A 92 -2.14 -7.01 0.91
CA ARG A 92 -1.69 -8.35 0.50
C ARG A 92 -2.88 -9.26 0.17
N ASP A 93 -3.98 -9.11 0.90
CA ASP A 93 -5.14 -9.99 0.80
C ASP A 93 -6.24 -9.41 -0.10
N THR A 94 -6.30 -8.08 -0.19
CA THR A 94 -7.36 -7.33 -0.90
C THR A 94 -6.90 -6.61 -2.17
N GLY A 95 -5.59 -6.50 -2.37
CA GLY A 95 -4.99 -5.89 -3.55
C GLY A 95 -4.98 -6.82 -4.77
N PRO A 96 -4.70 -6.28 -5.96
CA PRO A 96 -4.63 -7.07 -7.18
C PRO A 96 -3.38 -7.96 -7.21
N LEU A 97 -3.51 -9.13 -7.85
CA LEU A 97 -2.37 -9.92 -8.28
C LEU A 97 -1.98 -9.45 -9.69
N VAL A 98 -0.77 -8.93 -9.84
CA VAL A 98 -0.27 -8.29 -11.07
C VAL A 98 1.01 -8.93 -11.57
#